data_AF-A0A1M3IC31-F1
#
_entry.id   AF-A0A1M3IC31-F1
#
_cell.length_a   1.000
_cell.length_b   1.000
_cell.length_c   1.000
_cell.angle_alpha   90.00
_cell.angle_beta   90.00
_cell.angle_gamma   90.00
#
_symmetry.space_group_name_H-M   'P 1'
#
loop_
_entity.id
_entity.type
_entity.pdbx_description
1 polymer ?
#
loop_
_entity_poly.entity_id
_entity_poly.type
_entity_poly.pdbx_seq_one_letter_code
_entity_poly.pdbx_strand_id
1 'polypeptide(L)'
;MGERLKKRRLQLRLPQADVAKILDVCEDSITGWENGRSAPQIQYYPQIIDFLGYNPFPMNTETLGGKIKKYRIEHGLSIKKLAKNIGVEERTLASWEANKAIPKNIQYQKLKELIS
;
A
#
# COMPACT_ATOMS: atom_id res chain seq x y z
N MET A 1 10.58 0.59 -4.95
CA MET A 1 9.38 0.05 -5.62
C MET A 1 9.63 -0.16 -7.10
N GLY A 2 9.93 0.90 -7.86
CA GLY A 2 10.23 0.83 -9.30
C GLY A 2 11.25 -0.23 -9.71
N GLU A 3 12.39 -0.30 -9.02
CA GLU A 3 13.41 -1.33 -9.29
C GLU A 3 12.90 -2.76 -9.09
N ARG A 4 12.05 -2.99 -8.09
CA ARG A 4 11.46 -4.30 -7.81
C ARG A 4 10.45 -4.68 -8.89
N LEU A 5 9.65 -3.70 -9.34
CA LEU A 5 8.73 -3.86 -10.47
C LEU A 5 9.51 -4.23 -11.75
N LYS A 6 10.56 -3.48 -12.08
CA LYS A 6 11.45 -3.75 -13.22
C LYS A 6 12.07 -5.14 -13.15
N LYS A 7 12.61 -5.51 -11.98
CA LYS A 7 13.21 -6.84 -11.76
C LYS A 7 12.19 -7.95 -12.00
N ARG A 8 10.97 -7.83 -11.45
CA ARG A 8 9.90 -8.82 -11.64
C ARG A 8 9.45 -8.90 -13.09
N ARG A 9 9.24 -7.76 -13.75
CA ARG A 9 8.89 -7.70 -15.18
C ARG A 9 9.91 -8.44 -16.05
N LEU A 10 11.21 -8.18 -15.84
CA LEU A 10 12.28 -8.83 -16.58
C LEU A 10 12.36 -10.34 -16.30
N GLN A 11 12.12 -10.78 -15.06
CA GLN A 11 12.02 -12.20 -14.72
C GLN A 11 10.88 -12.90 -15.47
N LEU A 12 9.75 -12.21 -15.63
CA LEU A 12 8.59 -12.70 -16.38
C LEU A 12 8.71 -12.49 -17.90
N ARG A 13 9.79 -11.85 -18.37
CA ARG A 13 10.03 -11.51 -19.79
C ARG A 13 8.90 -10.69 -20.43
N LEU A 14 8.25 -9.83 -19.64
CA LEU A 14 7.16 -8.99 -20.11
C LEU A 14 7.66 -7.64 -20.66
N PRO A 15 7.09 -7.13 -21.77
CA PRO A 15 7.27 -5.74 -22.16
C PRO A 15 6.56 -4.80 -21.17
N GLN A 16 6.96 -3.53 -21.15
CA GLN A 16 6.35 -2.53 -20.25
C GLN A 16 4.86 -2.35 -20.56
N ALA A 17 4.48 -2.35 -21.84
CA ALA A 17 3.09 -2.33 -22.30
C ALA A 17 2.21 -3.44 -21.69
N ASP A 18 2.73 -4.66 -21.47
CA ASP A 18 1.93 -5.74 -20.89
C ASP A 18 1.77 -5.58 -19.37
N VAL A 19 2.80 -5.09 -18.67
CA VAL A 19 2.67 -4.73 -17.26
C VAL A 19 1.68 -3.56 -17.08
N ALA A 20 1.68 -2.61 -18.01
CA ALA A 20 0.75 -1.50 -18.02
C ALA A 20 -0.71 -1.98 -18.11
N LYS A 21 -1.01 -2.95 -18.98
CA LYS A 21 -2.32 -3.61 -19.07
C LYS A 21 -2.68 -4.37 -17.79
N ILE A 22 -1.73 -5.12 -17.22
CA ILE A 22 -1.96 -5.88 -15.97
C ILE A 22 -2.33 -4.95 -14.80
N LEU A 23 -1.69 -3.77 -14.73
CA LEU A 23 -1.89 -2.79 -13.66
C LEU A 23 -2.92 -1.71 -14.01
N ASP A 24 -3.59 -1.81 -15.16
CA ASP A 24 -4.56 -0.83 -15.67
C ASP A 24 -4.04 0.62 -15.64
N VAL A 25 -2.84 0.83 -16.20
CA VAL A 25 -2.19 2.15 -16.34
C VAL A 25 -1.60 2.34 -17.73
N CYS A 26 -1.17 3.56 -18.05
CA CYS A 26 -0.42 3.82 -19.28
C CYS A 26 1.04 3.31 -19.16
N GLU A 27 1.64 2.96 -20.31
CA GLU A 27 3.03 2.50 -20.38
C GLU A 27 4.03 3.54 -19.84
N ASP A 28 3.75 4.82 -20.02
CA ASP A 28 4.55 5.91 -19.45
C ASP A 28 4.60 5.87 -17.92
N SER A 29 3.53 5.42 -17.26
CA SER A 29 3.52 5.23 -15.80
C SER A 29 4.52 4.14 -15.41
N ILE A 30 4.53 3.02 -16.12
CA ILE A 30 5.50 1.93 -15.87
C ILE A 30 6.93 2.44 -16.09
N THR A 31 7.19 3.11 -17.22
CA THR A 31 8.50 3.68 -17.52
C THR A 31 8.92 4.73 -16.49
N GLY A 32 7.98 5.56 -16.02
CA GLY A 32 8.19 6.53 -14.95
C GLY A 32 8.60 5.86 -13.64
N TRP A 33 7.85 4.85 -13.21
CA TRP A 33 8.08 4.13 -11.98
C TRP A 33 9.39 3.35 -12.00
N GLU A 34 9.67 2.60 -13.06
CA GLU A 34 10.88 1.77 -13.18
C GLU A 34 12.17 2.58 -13.19
N ASN A 35 12.12 3.80 -13.70
CA ASN A 35 13.28 4.71 -13.77
C ASN A 35 13.33 5.70 -12.58
N GLY A 36 12.43 5.56 -11.60
CA GLY A 36 12.40 6.44 -10.43
C GLY A 36 11.97 7.89 -10.71
N ARG A 37 11.40 8.17 -11.90
CA ARG A 37 10.89 9.51 -12.26
C ARG A 37 9.60 9.85 -11.51
N SER A 38 8.85 8.83 -11.11
CA SER A 38 7.63 8.97 -10.30
C SER A 38 7.41 7.73 -9.44
N ALA A 39 6.53 7.83 -8.44
CA ALA A 39 6.11 6.70 -7.62
C ALA A 39 4.63 6.36 -7.89
N PRO A 40 4.24 5.08 -7.82
CA PRO A 40 2.84 4.70 -7.90
C PRO A 40 2.06 5.32 -6.73
N GLN A 41 0.85 5.77 -7.00
CA GLN A 41 -0.08 6.17 -5.95
C GLN A 41 -0.59 4.92 -5.19
N ILE A 42 -1.01 5.12 -3.95
CA ILE A 42 -1.38 4.02 -3.06
C ILE A 42 -2.49 3.12 -3.61
N GLN A 43 -3.40 3.65 -4.42
CA GLN A 43 -4.49 2.87 -5.02
C GLN A 43 -3.98 1.75 -5.94
N TYR A 44 -2.77 1.88 -6.49
CA TYR A 44 -2.13 0.85 -7.34
C TYR A 44 -1.34 -0.17 -6.52
N TYR A 45 -1.13 0.04 -5.22
CA TYR A 45 -0.33 -0.85 -4.39
C TYR A 45 -0.89 -2.28 -4.33
N PRO A 46 -2.20 -2.55 -4.22
CA PRO A 46 -2.72 -3.91 -4.22
C PRO A 46 -2.31 -4.70 -5.47
N GLN A 47 -2.58 -4.15 -6.66
CA GLN A 47 -2.22 -4.79 -7.94
C GLN A 47 -0.71 -4.94 -8.11
N ILE A 48 0.09 -3.98 -7.64
CA ILE A 48 1.54 -4.07 -7.66
C ILE A 48 2.03 -5.18 -6.72
N ILE A 49 1.45 -5.30 -5.52
CA ILE A 49 1.77 -6.36 -4.56
C ILE A 49 1.44 -7.73 -5.15
N ASP A 50 0.28 -7.87 -5.78
CA ASP A 50 -0.14 -9.10 -6.47
C ASP A 50 0.83 -9.45 -7.62
N PHE A 51 1.20 -8.47 -8.44
CA PHE A 51 2.17 -8.66 -9.53
C PHE A 51 3.55 -9.09 -9.02
N LEU A 52 4.00 -8.50 -7.91
CA LEU A 52 5.27 -8.84 -7.27
C LEU A 52 5.22 -10.21 -6.55
N GLY A 53 4.04 -10.65 -6.11
CA GLY A 53 3.84 -11.85 -5.30
C GLY A 53 4.24 -11.69 -3.83
N TYR A 54 4.55 -10.47 -3.38
CA TYR A 54 4.86 -10.15 -1.98
C TYR A 54 4.70 -8.65 -1.72
N ASN A 55 4.48 -8.29 -0.45
CA ASN A 55 4.42 -6.88 -0.02
C ASN A 55 5.84 -6.28 0.10
N PRO A 56 6.22 -5.28 -0.73
CA PRO A 56 7.58 -4.77 -0.74
C PRO A 56 7.86 -3.68 0.32
N PHE A 57 6.87 -3.25 1.09
CA PHE A 57 7.02 -2.13 2.02
C PHE A 57 7.60 -2.60 3.37
N PRO A 58 8.61 -1.91 3.94
CA PRO A 58 9.12 -2.23 5.26
C PRO A 58 8.12 -1.78 6.33
N MET A 59 7.79 -2.68 7.25
CA MET A 59 6.78 -2.41 8.27
C MET A 59 6.91 -3.39 9.44
N ASN A 60 6.81 -2.85 10.67
CA ASN A 60 6.88 -3.65 11.89
C ASN A 60 5.47 -4.14 12.29
N THR A 61 5.12 -5.34 11.85
CA THR A 61 3.83 -5.99 12.16
C THR A 61 3.68 -6.46 13.62
N GLU A 62 4.71 -6.33 14.46
CA GLU A 62 4.59 -6.60 15.90
C GLU A 62 3.83 -5.48 16.61
N THR A 63 3.86 -4.27 16.06
CA THR A 63 3.15 -3.11 16.58
C THR A 63 1.75 -2.95 15.97
N LEU A 64 0.81 -2.38 16.72
CA LEU A 64 -0.50 -2.04 16.21
C LEU A 64 -0.41 -1.08 15.01
N GLY A 65 0.43 -0.04 15.11
CA GLY A 65 0.62 0.92 14.02
C GLY A 65 1.11 0.28 12.73
N GLY A 66 2.03 -0.69 12.84
CA GLY A 66 2.48 -1.44 11.68
C GLY A 66 1.42 -2.36 11.09
N LYS A 67 0.60 -3.03 11.91
CA LYS A 67 -0.55 -3.82 11.41
C LYS A 67 -1.57 -2.96 10.67
N ILE A 68 -1.89 -1.77 11.19
CA ILE A 68 -2.78 -0.81 10.52
C ILE A 68 -2.18 -0.37 9.17
N LYS A 69 -0.89 -0.01 9.17
CA LYS A 69 -0.19 0.39 7.94
C LYS A 69 -0.14 -0.75 6.91
N LYS A 70 -0.02 -2.01 7.36
CA LYS A 70 -0.11 -3.22 6.52
C LYS A 70 -1.38 -3.20 5.71
N TYR A 71 -2.48 -3.22 6.46
CA TYR A 71 -3.83 -3.33 5.93
C TYR A 71 -4.09 -2.20 4.96
N ARG A 72 -3.74 -0.96 5.36
CA ARG A 72 -3.91 0.22 4.54
C ARG A 72 -3.19 0.11 3.19
N ILE A 73 -1.94 -0.36 3.18
CA ILE A 73 -1.13 -0.52 1.97
C ILE A 73 -1.66 -1.65 1.08
N GLU A 74 -1.96 -2.81 1.66
CA GLU A 74 -2.45 -3.99 0.94
C GLU A 74 -3.83 -3.77 0.33
N HIS A 75 -4.62 -2.86 0.88
CA HIS A 75 -5.95 -2.49 0.37
C HIS A 75 -5.94 -1.16 -0.42
N GLY A 76 -4.77 -0.57 -0.67
CA GLY A 76 -4.64 0.65 -1.48
C GLY A 76 -5.36 1.87 -0.90
N LEU A 77 -5.47 1.94 0.43
CA LEU A 77 -6.21 2.98 1.13
C LEU A 77 -5.28 4.15 1.47
N SER A 78 -5.70 5.38 1.18
CA SER A 78 -5.04 6.55 1.78
C SER A 78 -5.35 6.62 3.28
N ILE A 79 -4.54 7.39 4.03
CA ILE A 79 -4.84 7.69 5.45
C ILE A 79 -6.25 8.27 5.55
N LYS A 80 -6.58 9.23 4.69
CA LYS A 80 -7.94 9.80 4.56
C LYS A 80 -9.03 8.74 4.41
N LYS A 81 -8.85 7.79 3.49
CA LYS A 81 -9.86 6.77 3.19
C LYS A 81 -10.06 5.83 4.36
N LEU A 82 -8.97 5.32 4.96
CA LEU A 82 -9.08 4.43 6.13
C LEU A 82 -9.63 5.16 7.36
N ALA A 83 -9.21 6.41 7.61
CA ALA A 83 -9.70 7.22 8.72
C ALA A 83 -11.21 7.44 8.62
N LYS A 84 -11.70 7.76 7.41
CA LYS A 84 -13.14 7.85 7.12
C LYS A 84 -13.86 6.53 7.38
N ASN A 85 -13.31 5.40 6.96
CA ASN A 85 -13.92 4.07 7.15
C ASN A 85 -14.13 3.73 8.64
N ILE A 86 -13.17 4.08 9.50
CA ILE A 86 -13.26 3.76 10.94
C ILE A 86 -13.87 4.90 11.79
N GLY A 87 -14.13 6.06 11.17
CA GLY A 87 -14.80 7.21 11.80
C GLY A 87 -13.86 8.04 12.70
N VAL A 88 -12.65 8.31 12.23
CA VAL A 88 -11.66 9.16 12.94
C VAL A 88 -11.05 10.21 12.00
N GLU A 89 -10.34 11.18 12.57
CA GLU A 89 -9.58 12.14 11.79
C GLU A 89 -8.30 11.53 11.20
N GLU A 90 -7.84 12.08 10.07
CA GLU A 90 -6.61 11.63 9.40
C GLU A 90 -5.39 11.70 10.33
N ARG A 91 -5.30 12.76 11.14
CA ARG A 91 -4.23 12.97 12.13
C ARG A 91 -4.23 11.89 13.21
N THR A 92 -5.42 11.47 13.65
CA THR A 92 -5.57 10.40 14.64
C THR A 92 -5.03 9.08 14.08
N LEU A 93 -5.45 8.70 12.87
CA LEU A 93 -4.95 7.49 12.21
C LEU A 93 -3.44 7.53 11.98
N ALA A 94 -2.91 8.68 11.53
CA ALA A 94 -1.47 8.87 11.34
C ALA A 94 -0.68 8.71 12.64
N SER A 95 -1.23 9.19 13.77
CA SER A 95 -0.64 9.01 15.10
C SER A 95 -0.59 7.55 15.52
N TRP A 96 -1.64 6.77 15.21
CA TRP A 96 -1.68 5.33 15.48
C TRP A 96 -0.69 4.56 14.62
N GLU A 97 -0.59 4.83 13.32
CA GLU A 97 0.43 4.20 12.45
C GLU A 97 1.86 4.50 12.89
N ALA A 98 2.08 5.68 13.49
CA ALA A 98 3.36 6.09 14.05
C ALA A 98 3.59 5.56 15.49
N ASN A 99 2.68 4.77 16.04
CA ASN A 99 2.70 4.28 17.42
C ASN A 99 2.80 5.41 18.48
N LYS A 100 2.33 6.62 18.15
CA LYS A 100 2.33 7.80 19.05
C LYS A 100 1.09 7.88 19.94
N ALA A 101 0.04 7.13 19.59
CA ALA A 101 -1.19 7.03 20.36
C ALA A 101 -1.84 5.66 20.15
N ILE A 102 -2.77 5.30 21.04
CA ILE A 102 -3.50 4.03 21.02
C ILE A 102 -4.99 4.34 20.77
N PRO A 103 -5.70 3.52 19.95
CA PRO A 103 -7.14 3.68 19.76
C PRO A 103 -7.93 3.47 21.06
N LYS A 104 -9.06 4.16 21.20
CA LYS A 104 -10.05 3.86 22.26
C LYS A 104 -10.86 2.62 21.88
N ASN A 105 -11.57 2.03 22.85
CA ASN A 105 -12.17 0.69 22.72
C ASN A 105 -13.02 0.49 21.45
N ILE A 106 -13.93 1.42 21.12
CA ILE A 106 -14.78 1.31 19.92
C ILE A 106 -13.96 1.28 18.63
N GLN A 107 -12.97 2.18 18.50
CA GLN A 107 -12.12 2.22 17.30
C GLN A 107 -11.17 1.02 17.23
N TYR A 108 -10.74 0.52 18.39
CA TYR A 108 -9.92 -0.68 18.48
C TYR A 108 -10.67 -1.91 17.95
N GLN A 109 -11.96 -2.09 18.30
CA GLN A 109 -12.75 -3.21 17.76
C GLN A 109 -12.87 -3.15 16.24
N LYS A 110 -13.20 -1.97 15.67
CA LYS A 110 -13.23 -1.79 14.21
C LYS A 110 -11.90 -2.10 13.55
N LEU A 111 -10.78 -1.67 14.14
CA LEU A 111 -9.46 -1.99 13.61
C LEU A 111 -9.17 -3.48 13.69
N LYS A 112 -9.56 -4.15 14.78
CA LYS A 112 -9.36 -5.58 14.98
C LYS A 112 -10.11 -6.40 13.93
N GLU A 113 -11.32 -6.01 13.56
CA GLU A 113 -12.09 -6.64 12.47
C GLU A 113 -11.42 -6.49 11.09
N LEU A 114 -10.70 -5.38 10.86
CA LEU A 114 -10.00 -5.16 9.58
C LEU A 114 -8.66 -5.89 9.51
N ILE A 115 -7.93 -5.99 10.63
CA ILE A 115 -6.55 -6.50 10.66
C ILE A 115 -6.43 -7.93 11.21
N SER A 116 -7.55 -8.61 11.50
CA SER A 116 -7.57 -10.03 11.90
C SER A 116 -7.23 -10.94 10.74
#